data_AF-A0A7T6VQM9-F1
#
_entry.id   AF-A0A7T6VQM9-F1
#
_cell.length_a   1.000
_cell.length_b   1.000
_cell.length_c   1.000
_cell.angle_alpha   90.00
_cell.angle_beta   90.00
_cell.angle_gamma   90.00
#
_symmetry.space_group_name_H-M   'P 1'
#
loop_
_entity.id
_entity.type
_entity.pdbx_description
1 polymer ?
#
loop_
_entity_poly.entity_id
_entity_poly.type
_entity_poly.pdbx_seq_one_letter_code
_entity_poly.pdbx_strand_id
1 'polypeptide(L)'
;MKKIIKLAVLSCIVVTLTACGNREGTDDDYMNNKTEPTKNVESVLEKIEADDELLEKQIGEYRKERDKDKYTKEVNGTIINTQPNEEDYIKGFDEVRKVEPKLPDDLEEAYEEVGRYLEEDKKLEQKTKDLYYLPADPRVYKVYIDEDKGKLQGYDNENIIVMEYLDGDTWKFVYVAKENKDGQWKFVHDGINHKE
;
A
#
# COMPACT_ATOMS: atom_id res chain seq x y z
N MET A 1 -36.77 11.45 -11.49
CA MET A 1 -35.80 11.82 -10.45
C MET A 1 -34.84 10.66 -10.28
N LYS A 2 -33.66 10.72 -10.91
CA LYS A 2 -32.62 9.69 -10.77
C LYS A 2 -31.90 9.96 -9.46
N LYS A 3 -31.98 9.02 -8.52
CA LYS A 3 -31.25 9.10 -7.25
C LYS A 3 -29.76 9.02 -7.56
N ILE A 4 -29.03 10.07 -7.24
CA ILE A 4 -27.57 10.08 -7.25
C ILE A 4 -27.15 9.17 -6.08
N ILE A 5 -26.73 7.95 -6.40
CA ILE A 5 -26.10 7.05 -5.43
C ILE A 5 -24.71 7.65 -5.18
N LYS A 6 -24.49 8.21 -3.99
CA LYS A 6 -23.15 8.58 -3.54
C LYS A 6 -22.39 7.28 -3.35
N LEU A 7 -21.51 6.95 -4.29
CA LEU A 7 -20.57 5.84 -4.19
C LEU A 7 -19.51 6.29 -3.17
N ALA A 8 -19.71 5.97 -1.89
CA ALA A 8 -18.64 6.09 -0.91
C ALA A 8 -17.79 4.83 -1.07
N VAL A 9 -16.71 4.94 -1.85
CA VAL A 9 -15.70 3.89 -1.97
C VAL A 9 -14.84 3.98 -0.71
N LEU A 10 -15.30 3.33 0.37
CA LEU A 10 -14.47 3.10 1.55
C LEU A 10 -13.54 1.92 1.22
N SER A 11 -12.55 2.20 0.37
CA SER A 11 -11.51 1.26 -0.03
C SER A 11 -10.54 1.08 1.14
N CYS A 12 -10.18 -0.18 1.42
CA CYS A 12 -9.19 -0.62 2.40
C CYS A 12 -9.54 -0.48 3.88
N ILE A 13 -10.68 -1.08 4.30
CA ILE A 13 -10.72 -1.69 5.64
C ILE A 13 -10.59 -3.20 5.49
N VAL A 14 -9.37 -3.71 5.63
CA VAL A 14 -9.17 -5.13 5.98
C VAL A 14 -9.53 -5.26 7.45
N VAL A 15 -10.83 -5.38 7.78
CA VAL A 15 -11.21 -5.99 9.06
C VAL A 15 -11.21 -7.49 8.83
N THR A 16 -10.21 -8.18 9.36
CA THR A 16 -10.33 -9.61 9.62
C THR A 16 -11.36 -9.81 10.74
N LEU A 17 -12.66 -9.75 10.40
CA LEU A 17 -13.71 -10.28 11.26
C LEU A 17 -13.75 -11.79 11.07
N THR A 18 -12.92 -12.51 11.80
CA THR A 18 -13.00 -13.96 11.96
C THR A 18 -14.22 -14.29 12.83
N ALA A 19 -15.36 -14.52 12.17
CA ALA A 19 -16.53 -15.13 12.79
C ALA A 19 -16.36 -16.67 12.83
N CYS A 20 -16.04 -17.16 14.04
CA CYS A 20 -16.30 -18.48 14.62
C CYS A 20 -16.15 -19.73 13.72
N GLY A 21 -15.00 -20.39 13.85
CA GLY A 21 -14.82 -21.80 13.51
C GLY A 21 -13.59 -22.37 14.21
N ASN A 22 -13.80 -22.99 15.38
CA ASN A 22 -12.79 -23.58 16.26
C ASN A 22 -11.60 -24.24 15.52
N ARG A 23 -10.41 -23.71 15.78
CA ARG A 23 -9.15 -24.45 15.78
C ARG A 23 -8.17 -23.72 16.69
N GLU A 24 -7.85 -24.34 17.83
CA GLU A 24 -6.84 -23.91 18.78
C GLU A 24 -5.47 -23.86 18.08
N GLY A 25 -4.74 -22.74 18.24
CA GLY A 25 -3.38 -22.58 17.73
C GLY A 25 -2.91 -21.13 17.65
N THR A 26 -2.69 -20.50 18.82
CA THR A 26 -1.81 -19.34 19.07
C THR A 26 -1.95 -18.12 18.13
N ASP A 27 -2.88 -17.24 18.49
CA ASP A 27 -2.70 -15.79 18.36
C ASP A 27 -1.62 -15.33 19.36
N ASP A 28 -0.73 -14.42 18.93
CA ASP A 28 0.23 -13.58 19.72
C ASP A 28 1.70 -13.53 19.22
N ASP A 29 2.00 -13.58 17.92
CA ASP A 29 3.41 -13.40 17.47
C ASP A 29 3.65 -12.44 16.29
N TYR A 30 2.71 -11.54 16.00
CA TYR A 30 2.90 -10.49 14.96
C TYR A 30 3.26 -9.11 15.52
N MET A 31 3.38 -8.93 16.84
CA MET A 31 3.39 -7.59 17.47
C MET A 31 4.60 -7.28 18.37
N ASN A 32 5.73 -7.99 18.25
CA ASN A 32 6.89 -7.64 19.06
C ASN A 32 8.22 -7.89 18.35
N ASN A 33 8.56 -7.05 17.38
CA ASN A 33 9.95 -6.88 17.01
C ASN A 33 10.24 -5.41 16.71
N LYS A 34 10.71 -4.69 17.75
CA LYS A 34 11.58 -3.53 17.56
C LYS A 34 12.87 -4.05 16.92
N THR A 35 12.88 -4.19 15.61
CA THR A 35 14.10 -4.48 14.88
C THR A 35 14.59 -3.16 14.32
N GLU A 36 15.75 -2.71 14.78
CA GLU A 36 16.52 -1.69 14.07
C GLU A 36 16.58 -2.10 12.58
N PRO A 37 16.42 -1.17 11.62
CA PRO A 37 16.58 -1.47 10.20
C PRO A 37 18.03 -1.92 10.01
N THR A 38 18.24 -3.23 10.02
CA THR A 38 19.56 -3.84 9.98
C THR A 38 19.96 -3.96 8.51
N LYS A 39 21.26 -3.82 8.23
CA LYS A 39 21.95 -4.00 6.92
C LYS A 39 21.49 -5.17 6.04
N ASN A 40 20.71 -6.10 6.59
CA ASN A 40 20.12 -7.21 5.86
C ASN A 40 19.05 -6.76 4.85
N VAL A 41 18.29 -5.69 5.11
CA VAL A 41 17.14 -5.30 4.25
C VAL A 41 17.62 -4.69 2.94
N GLU A 42 18.63 -3.82 2.97
CA GLU A 42 19.21 -3.27 1.75
C GLU A 42 19.71 -4.41 0.84
N SER A 43 20.36 -5.43 1.44
CA SER A 43 20.78 -6.64 0.75
C SER A 43 19.61 -7.52 0.25
N VAL A 44 18.42 -7.41 0.85
CA VAL A 44 17.20 -8.09 0.39
C VAL A 44 16.65 -7.38 -0.83
N LEU A 45 16.50 -6.06 -0.78
CA LEU A 45 16.00 -5.28 -1.91
C LEU A 45 16.95 -5.39 -3.11
N GLU A 46 18.27 -5.35 -2.89
CA GLU A 46 19.27 -5.63 -3.93
C GLU A 46 19.12 -7.03 -4.56
N LYS A 47 18.73 -8.05 -3.78
CA LYS A 47 18.48 -9.41 -4.29
C LYS A 47 17.17 -9.52 -5.06
N ILE A 48 16.15 -8.76 -4.65
CA ILE A 48 14.86 -8.68 -5.36
C ILE A 48 15.07 -7.99 -6.72
N GLU A 49 15.95 -7.01 -6.79
CA GLU A 49 16.31 -6.24 -7.99
C GLU A 49 17.33 -6.94 -8.91
N ALA A 50 17.91 -8.07 -8.51
CA ALA A 50 18.95 -8.75 -9.30
C ALA A 50 18.43 -9.31 -10.65
N ASP A 51 17.12 -9.45 -10.82
CA ASP A 51 16.46 -9.86 -12.06
C ASP A 51 15.20 -9.00 -12.30
N ASP A 52 15.42 -7.76 -12.76
CA ASP A 52 14.36 -6.78 -13.02
C ASP A 52 13.27 -7.32 -13.96
N GLU A 53 13.62 -8.08 -15.01
CA GLU A 53 12.61 -8.59 -15.95
C GLU A 53 11.68 -9.61 -15.28
N LEU A 54 12.23 -10.51 -14.45
CA LEU A 54 11.44 -11.43 -13.65
C LEU A 54 10.55 -10.68 -12.65
N LEU A 55 11.10 -9.67 -11.97
CA LEU A 55 10.36 -8.86 -11.00
C LEU A 55 9.18 -8.14 -11.66
N GLU A 56 9.41 -7.46 -12.79
CA GLU A 56 8.34 -6.78 -13.55
C GLU A 56 7.22 -7.76 -13.97
N LYS A 57 7.60 -8.98 -14.38
CA LYS A 57 6.63 -10.02 -14.71
C LYS A 57 5.82 -10.44 -13.48
N GLN A 58 6.45 -10.67 -12.33
CA GLN A 58 5.79 -11.06 -11.08
C GLN A 58 4.82 -9.97 -10.59
N ILE A 59 5.25 -8.71 -10.58
CA ILE A 59 4.41 -7.56 -10.24
C ILE A 59 3.21 -7.46 -11.20
N GLY A 60 3.45 -7.64 -12.51
CA GLY A 60 2.39 -7.61 -13.52
C GLY A 60 1.37 -8.72 -13.36
N GLU A 61 1.80 -9.93 -13.00
CA GLU A 61 0.91 -11.07 -12.69
C GLU A 61 0.08 -10.80 -11.42
N TYR A 62 0.71 -10.28 -10.37
CA TYR A 62 0.01 -9.90 -9.14
C TYR A 62 -1.06 -8.84 -9.39
N ARG A 63 -0.73 -7.74 -10.09
CA ARG A 63 -1.67 -6.65 -10.40
C ARG A 63 -2.88 -7.14 -11.20
N LYS A 64 -2.67 -8.04 -12.17
CA LYS A 64 -3.75 -8.68 -12.94
C LYS A 64 -4.61 -9.60 -12.07
N GLU A 65 -3.99 -10.30 -11.12
CA GLU A 65 -4.69 -11.17 -10.20
C GLU A 65 -5.58 -10.36 -9.24
N ARG A 66 -5.01 -9.32 -8.63
CA ARG A 66 -5.67 -8.38 -7.72
C ARG A 66 -6.96 -7.81 -8.32
N ASP A 67 -6.96 -7.50 -9.61
CA ASP A 67 -8.11 -6.91 -10.29
C ASP A 67 -9.23 -7.92 -10.64
N LYS A 68 -9.14 -9.19 -10.23
CA LYS A 68 -10.18 -10.22 -10.50
C LYS A 68 -11.34 -10.18 -9.49
N ASP A 69 -12.53 -10.58 -9.93
CA ASP A 69 -13.78 -10.58 -9.13
C ASP A 69 -13.77 -11.44 -7.89
N LYS A 70 -12.90 -12.45 -7.83
CA LYS A 70 -12.78 -13.30 -6.64
C LYS A 70 -12.34 -12.54 -5.38
N TYR A 71 -11.76 -11.35 -5.53
CA TYR A 71 -11.36 -10.48 -4.43
C TYR A 71 -12.39 -9.43 -4.05
N THR A 72 -13.52 -9.38 -4.74
CA THR A 72 -14.61 -8.44 -4.46
C THR A 72 -15.74 -9.18 -3.76
N LYS A 73 -16.23 -8.63 -2.65
CA LYS A 73 -17.38 -9.15 -1.91
C LYS A 73 -18.30 -8.00 -1.54
N GLU A 74 -19.61 -8.23 -1.66
CA GLU A 74 -20.61 -7.30 -1.13
C GLU A 74 -21.03 -7.79 0.26
N VAL A 75 -20.90 -6.93 1.26
CA VAL A 75 -21.33 -7.19 2.64
C VAL A 75 -22.22 -6.03 3.07
N ASN A 76 -23.49 -6.30 3.34
CA ASN A 76 -24.48 -5.30 3.78
C ASN A 76 -24.60 -4.07 2.85
N GLY A 77 -24.47 -4.26 1.54
CA GLY A 77 -24.52 -3.17 0.56
C GLY A 77 -23.22 -2.37 0.42
N THR A 78 -22.17 -2.77 1.14
CA THR A 78 -20.81 -2.23 0.99
C THR A 78 -19.99 -3.18 0.13
N ILE A 79 -19.33 -2.64 -0.89
CA ILE A 79 -18.35 -3.38 -1.69
C ILE A 79 -17.02 -3.38 -0.92
N ILE A 80 -16.53 -4.57 -0.61
CA ILE A 80 -15.22 -4.81 0.00
C ILE A 80 -14.32 -5.45 -1.05
N ASN A 81 -13.25 -4.74 -1.40
CA ASN A 81 -12.17 -5.28 -2.20
C ASN A 81 -11.05 -5.78 -1.29
N THR A 82 -10.56 -6.98 -1.57
CA THR A 82 -9.42 -7.61 -0.90
C THR A 82 -8.26 -7.74 -1.90
N GLN A 83 -7.08 -8.12 -1.44
CA GLN A 83 -5.92 -8.31 -2.31
C GLN A 83 -5.35 -9.73 -2.13
N PRO A 84 -4.74 -10.33 -3.18
CA PRO A 84 -3.89 -11.51 -3.01
C PRO A 84 -2.76 -11.23 -2.01
N ASN A 85 -2.18 -12.28 -1.43
CA ASN A 85 -0.93 -12.11 -0.69
C ASN A 85 0.22 -11.89 -1.68
N GLU A 86 0.97 -10.80 -1.54
CA GLU A 86 2.09 -10.46 -2.43
C GLU A 86 3.18 -11.54 -2.42
N GLU A 87 3.41 -12.17 -1.26
CA GLU A 87 4.43 -13.21 -1.05
C GLU A 87 4.19 -14.47 -1.92
N ASP A 88 2.95 -14.71 -2.34
CA ASP A 88 2.59 -15.83 -3.23
C ASP A 88 3.03 -15.58 -4.68
N TYR A 89 3.31 -14.33 -5.04
CA TYR A 89 3.59 -13.89 -6.42
C TYR A 89 4.99 -13.30 -6.58
N ILE A 90 5.44 -12.51 -5.59
CA ILE A 90 6.63 -11.69 -5.65
C ILE A 90 7.66 -12.27 -4.69
N LYS A 91 8.75 -12.78 -5.25
CA LYS A 91 9.78 -13.46 -4.48
C LYS A 91 10.50 -12.47 -3.58
N GLY A 92 10.60 -12.78 -2.29
CA GLY A 92 11.30 -11.94 -1.29
C GLY A 92 10.44 -10.82 -0.72
N PHE A 93 9.15 -10.72 -1.08
CA PHE A 93 8.25 -9.70 -0.53
C PHE A 93 8.07 -9.82 0.99
N ASP A 94 8.21 -11.01 1.55
CA ASP A 94 8.18 -11.29 2.99
C ASP A 94 9.29 -10.55 3.75
N GLU A 95 10.46 -10.39 3.12
CA GLU A 95 11.56 -9.63 3.70
C GLU A 95 11.35 -8.11 3.58
N VAL A 96 10.59 -7.65 2.57
CA VAL A 96 10.23 -6.23 2.37
C VAL A 96 9.27 -5.77 3.48
N ARG A 97 8.30 -6.61 3.85
CA ARG A 97 7.37 -6.30 4.96
C ARG A 97 8.07 -6.06 6.30
N LYS A 98 9.32 -6.50 6.46
CA LYS A 98 10.09 -6.29 7.70
C LYS A 98 10.59 -4.85 7.87
N VAL A 99 10.52 -4.01 6.83
CA VAL A 99 10.88 -2.59 6.91
C VAL A 99 9.73 -1.63 6.78
N GLU A 100 8.53 -2.15 6.58
CA GLU A 100 7.35 -1.32 6.70
C GLU A 100 7.28 -0.73 8.11
N PRO A 101 7.06 0.59 8.25
CA PRO A 101 6.84 1.17 9.55
C PRO A 101 5.57 0.57 10.15
N LYS A 102 5.47 0.63 11.48
CA LYS A 102 4.21 0.34 12.14
C LYS A 102 3.13 1.26 11.58
N LEU A 103 1.99 0.68 11.21
CA LEU A 103 0.85 1.46 10.73
C LEU A 103 0.42 2.48 11.79
N PRO A 104 0.20 3.75 11.40
CA PRO A 104 -0.23 4.80 12.30
C PRO A 104 -1.69 4.57 12.75
N ASP A 105 -2.04 5.06 13.94
CA ASP A 105 -3.39 4.90 14.51
C ASP A 105 -4.47 5.63 13.66
N ASP A 106 -4.05 6.65 12.91
CA ASP A 106 -4.85 7.51 12.03
C ASP A 106 -4.67 7.17 10.54
N LEU A 107 -4.43 5.89 10.22
CA LEU A 107 -4.25 5.40 8.85
C LEU A 107 -5.42 5.74 7.92
N GLU A 108 -6.65 5.78 8.45
CA GLU A 108 -7.85 6.16 7.68
C GLU A 108 -7.72 7.59 7.12
N GLU A 109 -7.19 8.53 7.90
CA GLU A 109 -6.97 9.92 7.46
C GLU A 109 -5.92 10.01 6.34
N ALA A 110 -4.89 9.16 6.39
CA ALA A 110 -3.90 9.07 5.32
C ALA A 110 -4.53 8.58 4.00
N TYR A 111 -5.40 7.57 4.09
CA TYR A 111 -6.14 7.03 2.94
C TYR A 111 -7.15 8.03 2.37
N GLU A 112 -7.82 8.79 3.22
CA GLU A 112 -8.68 9.90 2.80
C GLU A 112 -7.89 10.95 2.02
N GLU A 113 -6.70 11.35 2.49
CA GLU A 113 -5.86 12.33 1.79
C GLU A 113 -5.35 11.81 0.44
N VAL A 114 -4.98 10.52 0.36
CA VAL A 114 -4.63 9.86 -0.90
C VAL A 114 -5.80 9.90 -1.88
N GLY A 115 -6.99 9.50 -1.42
CA GLY A 115 -8.22 9.52 -2.23
C GLY A 115 -8.55 10.94 -2.71
N ARG A 116 -8.54 11.91 -1.81
CA ARG A 116 -8.78 13.33 -2.11
C ARG A 116 -7.83 13.84 -3.18
N TYR A 117 -6.52 13.59 -3.04
CA TYR A 117 -5.54 14.00 -4.04
C TYR A 117 -5.81 13.35 -5.41
N LEU A 118 -6.03 12.03 -5.45
CA LEU A 118 -6.23 11.32 -6.72
C LEU A 118 -7.55 11.70 -7.40
N GLU A 119 -8.65 11.85 -6.66
CA GLU A 119 -9.97 12.17 -7.21
C GLU A 119 -10.15 13.66 -7.51
N GLU A 120 -9.79 14.53 -6.57
CA GLU A 120 -10.15 15.96 -6.66
C GLU A 120 -9.05 16.78 -7.34
N ASP A 121 -7.79 16.55 -6.96
CA ASP A 121 -6.65 17.34 -7.45
C ASP A 121 -6.18 16.80 -8.80
N LYS A 122 -5.88 15.49 -8.87
CA LYS A 122 -5.40 14.82 -10.08
C LYS A 122 -6.53 14.51 -11.08
N LYS A 123 -7.76 14.37 -10.59
CA LYS A 123 -8.94 13.98 -11.40
C LYS A 123 -8.71 12.67 -12.14
N LEU A 124 -8.14 11.71 -11.42
CA LEU A 124 -7.78 10.41 -11.96
C LEU A 124 -9.03 9.65 -12.42
N GLU A 125 -8.98 9.11 -13.63
CA GLU A 125 -10.00 8.18 -14.09
C GLU A 125 -9.71 6.80 -13.50
N GLN A 126 -10.64 6.26 -12.72
CA GLN A 126 -10.52 4.92 -12.17
C GLN A 126 -10.63 3.86 -13.28
N LYS A 127 -9.50 3.19 -13.57
CA LYS A 127 -9.41 2.10 -14.58
C LYS A 127 -9.31 0.70 -13.99
N THR A 128 -9.17 0.61 -12.68
CA THR A 128 -9.04 -0.61 -11.87
C THR A 128 -10.16 -0.66 -10.84
N LYS A 129 -10.28 -1.75 -10.09
CA LYS A 129 -11.34 -1.90 -9.09
C LYS A 129 -11.36 -0.90 -7.96
N ASP A 130 -10.19 -0.39 -7.59
CA ASP A 130 -10.00 0.68 -6.63
C ASP A 130 -9.16 1.77 -7.28
N LEU A 131 -9.27 2.98 -6.74
CA LEU A 131 -8.49 4.13 -7.20
C LEU A 131 -6.99 3.99 -6.87
N TYR A 132 -6.70 3.33 -5.75
CA TYR A 132 -5.36 3.09 -5.25
C TYR A 132 -5.31 1.77 -4.46
N TYR A 133 -4.10 1.24 -4.27
CA TYR A 133 -3.82 -0.04 -3.65
C TYR A 133 -2.57 0.06 -2.75
N LEU A 134 -2.38 -0.95 -1.89
CA LEU A 134 -1.06 -1.16 -1.32
C LEU A 134 -0.04 -1.45 -2.44
N PRO A 135 1.20 -0.98 -2.33
CA PRO A 135 2.18 -1.16 -3.40
C PRO A 135 2.50 -2.62 -3.69
N ALA A 136 2.36 -3.02 -4.95
CA ALA A 136 2.83 -4.31 -5.43
C ALA A 136 4.35 -4.30 -5.67
N ASP A 137 4.93 -3.13 -5.96
CA ASP A 137 6.34 -3.02 -6.27
C ASP A 137 7.20 -2.91 -5.00
N PRO A 138 8.02 -3.93 -4.68
CA PRO A 138 8.82 -3.92 -3.46
C PRO A 138 9.88 -2.80 -3.43
N ARG A 139 10.25 -2.23 -4.59
CA ARG A 139 11.28 -1.19 -4.68
C ARG A 139 10.81 0.13 -4.07
N VAL A 140 9.50 0.36 -3.99
CA VAL A 140 8.95 1.59 -3.41
C VAL A 140 9.29 1.74 -1.93
N TYR A 141 9.41 0.62 -1.22
CA TYR A 141 9.68 0.57 0.22
C TYR A 141 11.09 1.03 0.60
N LYS A 142 11.97 1.26 -0.39
CA LYS A 142 13.26 1.94 -0.19
C LYS A 142 13.12 3.29 0.49
N VAL A 143 11.98 3.96 0.34
CA VAL A 143 11.68 5.24 1.02
C VAL A 143 11.83 5.17 2.54
N TYR A 144 11.71 3.98 3.14
CA TYR A 144 11.83 3.77 4.58
C TYR A 144 13.25 3.46 5.05
N ILE A 145 14.17 3.15 4.14
CA ILE A 145 15.54 2.77 4.50
C ILE A 145 16.61 3.67 3.88
N ASP A 146 16.32 4.32 2.76
CA ASP A 146 17.25 5.19 2.08
C ASP A 146 17.56 6.41 2.96
N GLU A 147 18.86 6.75 3.06
CA GLU A 147 19.30 7.97 3.76
C GLU A 147 18.76 9.23 3.06
N ASP A 148 18.71 9.20 1.73
CA ASP A 148 18.10 10.21 0.88
C ASP A 148 16.70 9.77 0.48
N LYS A 149 15.69 10.31 1.17
CA LYS A 149 14.27 10.05 0.91
C LYS A 149 13.69 10.96 -0.17
N GLY A 150 14.52 11.73 -0.87
CA GLY A 150 14.09 12.64 -1.92
C GLY A 150 13.06 13.66 -1.42
N LYS A 151 11.85 13.63 -1.98
CA LYS A 151 10.77 14.55 -1.61
C LYS A 151 10.24 14.36 -0.19
N LEU A 152 10.53 13.21 0.43
CA LEU A 152 10.12 12.90 1.81
C LEU A 152 11.24 13.17 2.82
N GLN A 153 12.29 13.90 2.43
CA GLN A 153 13.33 14.29 3.36
C GLN A 153 12.77 15.13 4.50
N GLY A 154 13.06 14.72 5.74
CA GLY A 154 12.60 15.39 6.96
C GLY A 154 11.35 14.78 7.60
N TYR A 155 10.72 13.78 6.96
CA TYR A 155 9.64 13.01 7.55
C TYR A 155 10.16 11.71 8.20
N ASP A 156 9.62 11.39 9.37
CA ASP A 156 9.84 10.10 10.01
C ASP A 156 9.11 8.99 9.26
N ASN A 157 9.65 7.76 9.28
CA ASN A 157 9.07 6.62 8.55
C ASN A 157 7.62 6.35 8.95
N GLU A 158 7.30 6.43 10.25
CA GLU A 158 5.96 6.22 10.80
C GLU A 158 4.95 7.31 10.34
N ASN A 159 5.46 8.41 9.80
CA ASN A 159 4.67 9.54 9.31
C ASN A 159 4.66 9.61 7.77
N ILE A 160 4.99 8.52 7.07
CA ILE A 160 4.97 8.40 5.61
C ILE A 160 4.07 7.22 5.22
N ILE A 161 3.09 7.48 4.36
CA ILE A 161 2.27 6.45 3.71
C ILE A 161 2.47 6.55 2.20
N VAL A 162 2.65 5.40 1.56
CA VAL A 162 2.75 5.26 0.11
C VAL A 162 1.67 4.33 -0.40
N MET A 163 0.96 4.75 -1.45
CA MET A 163 -0.04 3.94 -2.14
C MET A 163 0.27 3.88 -3.63
N GLU A 164 -0.08 2.76 -4.26
CA GLU A 164 0.05 2.55 -5.71
C GLU A 164 -1.25 2.90 -6.43
N TYR A 165 -1.16 3.52 -7.60
CA TYR A 165 -2.30 3.83 -8.45
C TYR A 165 -1.95 3.72 -9.94
N LEU A 166 -2.95 3.58 -10.81
CA LEU A 166 -2.76 3.47 -12.26
C LEU A 166 -3.11 4.81 -12.94
N ASP A 167 -2.14 5.41 -13.64
CA ASP A 167 -2.31 6.61 -14.46
C ASP A 167 -2.04 6.32 -15.93
N GLY A 168 -3.07 6.42 -16.77
CA GLY A 168 -2.95 5.96 -18.15
C GLY A 168 -2.74 4.44 -18.18
N ASP A 169 -1.55 4.01 -18.57
CA ASP A 169 -1.08 2.62 -18.57
C ASP A 169 0.16 2.44 -17.65
N THR A 170 0.47 3.44 -16.83
CA THR A 170 1.65 3.46 -15.96
C THR A 170 1.23 3.39 -14.50
N TRP A 171 1.74 2.39 -13.80
CA TRP A 171 1.62 2.31 -12.35
C TRP A 171 2.56 3.32 -11.70
N LYS A 172 2.03 4.10 -10.77
CA LYS A 172 2.71 5.16 -10.04
C LYS A 172 2.41 5.03 -8.56
N PHE A 173 3.14 5.80 -7.76
CA PHE A 173 2.99 5.87 -6.32
C PHE A 173 2.62 7.29 -5.92
N VAL A 174 1.78 7.40 -4.90
CA VAL A 174 1.44 8.65 -4.23
C VAL A 174 1.91 8.54 -2.79
N TYR A 175 2.60 9.59 -2.35
CA TYR A 175 3.18 9.69 -1.02
C TYR A 175 2.48 10.81 -0.26
N VAL A 176 1.93 10.44 0.89
CA VAL A 176 1.39 11.39 1.87
C VAL A 176 2.24 11.32 3.13
N ALA A 177 2.41 12.47 3.79
CA ALA A 177 3.16 12.53 5.03
C ALA A 177 2.59 13.57 5.99
N LYS A 178 2.98 13.44 7.27
CA LYS A 178 2.69 14.42 8.32
C LYS A 178 3.95 14.82 9.06
N GLU A 179 4.05 16.09 9.46
CA GLU A 179 5.27 16.63 10.08
C GLU A 179 5.61 16.00 11.44
N ASN A 180 4.61 15.46 12.13
CA ASN A 180 4.73 14.78 13.42
C ASN A 180 3.48 13.93 13.69
N LYS A 181 3.49 13.16 14.79
CA LYS A 181 2.41 12.24 15.14
C LYS A 181 1.01 12.88 15.20
N ASP A 182 0.92 14.13 15.65
CA ASP A 182 -0.35 14.87 15.79
C ASP A 182 -0.62 15.79 14.58
N GLY A 183 0.22 15.72 13.55
CA GLY A 183 0.10 16.50 12.33
C GLY A 183 -0.95 15.96 11.38
N GLN A 184 -1.40 16.80 10.46
CA GLN A 184 -2.32 16.40 9.40
C GLN A 184 -1.57 15.72 8.25
N TRP A 185 -2.13 14.63 7.73
CA TRP A 185 -1.68 14.03 6.48
C TRP A 185 -1.86 15.00 5.33
N LYS A 186 -0.83 15.09 4.49
CA LYS A 186 -0.85 15.92 3.29
C LYS A 186 -0.19 15.17 2.15
N PHE A 187 -0.70 15.37 0.95
CA PHE A 187 0.05 15.06 -0.27
C PHE A 187 1.45 15.71 -0.24
N VAL A 188 2.48 14.92 -0.55
CA VAL A 188 3.85 15.42 -0.71
C VAL A 188 4.33 15.25 -2.15
N HIS A 189 4.11 14.07 -2.73
CA HIS A 189 4.69 13.71 -4.02
C HIS A 189 3.93 12.57 -4.70
N ASP A 190 3.98 12.50 -6.04
CA ASP A 190 3.61 11.32 -6.82
C ASP A 190 4.59 11.05 -7.97
N GLY A 191 4.86 9.78 -8.26
CA GLY A 191 5.86 9.41 -9.26
C GLY A 191 6.05 7.91 -9.38
N ILE A 192 7.01 7.49 -10.21
CA ILE A 192 7.37 6.08 -10.35
C ILE A 192 8.30 5.59 -9.23
N ASN A 193 8.86 6.50 -8.43
CA ASN A 193 9.63 6.23 -7.22
C ASN A 193 9.59 7.47 -6.29
N HIS A 194 10.29 7.41 -5.16
CA HIS A 194 10.29 8.48 -4.14
C HIS A 194 11.34 9.58 -4.38
N LYS A 195 12.23 9.41 -5.37
CA LYS A 195 13.35 10.31 -5.69
C LYS A 195 13.06 11.25 -6.86
N GLU A 196 12.34 10.77 -7.87
CA GLU A 196 11.90 11.52 -9.06
C GLU A 196 10.57 12.23 -8.80
#